data_AF-A0A2G2HGE8-F1
#
_entry.id   AF-A0A2G2HGE8-F1
#
_cell.length_a   1.000
_cell.length_b   1.000
_cell.length_c   1.000
_cell.angle_alpha   90.00
_cell.angle_beta   90.00
_cell.angle_gamma   90.00
#
_symmetry.space_group_name_H-M   'P 1'
#
loop_
_entity.id
_entity.type
_entity.pdbx_description
1 polymer ?
#
loop_
_entity_poly.entity_id
_entity_poly.type
_entity_poly.pdbx_seq_one_letter_code
_entity_poly.pdbx_strand_id
1 'polypeptide(L)'
;MKNIVFLIISLSLIVTISCSSDGDSNTQQITLSQDEVNDLKFLREEEKLARDVYIYAYDKYSDVVFNNISQSEQQHMDKILVLLNTYNVEDPALPNTGEFSNQILQGIYNDLTAQVDISLIEALKVGATIEDLDIKDIENFENRTDKSNILNTYEKLKCGSRNHMRNYYNQLSNNGVTYVVQFISASELTTIINSSNEQCGN
;
A
#
# COMPACT_ATOMS: atom_id res chain seq x y z
N MET A 1 15.17 -58.00 62.76
CA MET A 1 15.78 -57.45 63.99
C MET A 1 16.93 -56.52 63.63
N LYS A 2 16.66 -55.21 63.59
CA LYS A 2 17.49 -54.12 64.11
C LYS A 2 16.90 -52.80 63.60
N ASN A 3 16.23 -52.12 64.53
CA ASN A 3 15.78 -50.75 64.40
C ASN A 3 17.02 -49.85 64.46
N ILE A 4 17.10 -48.86 63.58
CA ILE A 4 17.88 -47.64 63.86
C ILE A 4 17.01 -46.45 63.43
N VAL A 5 16.45 -45.80 64.46
CA VAL A 5 15.87 -44.46 64.43
C VAL A 5 16.92 -43.55 65.07
N PHE A 6 17.34 -42.51 64.36
CA PHE A 6 18.00 -41.28 64.83
C PHE A 6 17.87 -40.28 63.69
N LEU A 7 17.67 -38.97 63.82
CA LEU A 7 17.34 -38.05 64.89
C LEU A 7 17.08 -36.73 64.14
N ILE A 8 16.05 -35.99 64.55
CA ILE A 8 15.61 -34.73 63.96
C ILE A 8 16.68 -33.64 64.11
N ILE A 9 16.98 -32.89 63.05
CA ILE A 9 17.38 -31.48 63.14
C ILE A 9 16.60 -30.70 62.09
N SER A 10 15.61 -29.95 62.56
CA SER A 10 14.93 -28.88 61.85
C SER A 10 15.80 -27.63 61.84
N LEU A 11 16.07 -27.06 60.67
CA LEU A 11 16.47 -25.66 60.53
C LEU A 11 15.80 -25.06 59.30
N SER A 12 14.77 -24.25 59.55
CA SER A 12 14.07 -23.41 58.58
C SER A 12 14.81 -22.07 58.40
N LEU A 13 14.46 -21.36 57.31
CA LEU A 13 14.82 -19.98 56.89
C LEU A 13 16.07 -19.89 55.97
N ILE A 14 16.10 -19.19 54.83
CA ILE A 14 15.16 -18.37 54.04
C ILE A 14 15.64 -18.49 52.59
N VAL A 15 14.76 -18.80 51.64
CA VAL A 15 15.04 -18.59 50.21
C VAL A 15 14.56 -17.18 49.86
N THR A 16 15.47 -16.21 49.76
CA THR A 16 15.15 -14.93 49.12
C THR A 16 15.14 -15.15 47.62
N ILE A 17 13.94 -15.34 47.07
CA ILE A 17 13.70 -15.15 45.64
C ILE A 17 13.83 -13.65 45.40
N SER A 18 14.94 -13.24 44.79
CA SER A 18 15.08 -11.91 44.24
C SER A 18 14.29 -11.89 42.91
N CYS A 19 12.99 -11.59 43.01
CA CYS A 19 12.24 -11.05 41.89
C CYS A 19 12.65 -9.58 41.75
N SER A 20 13.60 -9.29 40.88
CA SER A 20 13.69 -7.96 40.31
C SER A 20 13.02 -8.03 38.95
N SER A 21 11.91 -7.31 38.88
CA SER A 21 11.07 -7.09 37.71
C SER A 21 11.91 -6.93 36.44
N ASP A 22 11.98 -7.97 35.62
CA ASP A 22 12.04 -7.77 34.19
C ASP A 22 10.79 -6.96 33.87
N GLY A 23 10.99 -5.66 33.65
CA GLY A 23 9.97 -4.83 33.06
C GLY A 23 9.67 -5.47 31.71
N ASP A 24 8.60 -6.27 31.68
CA ASP A 24 7.83 -6.50 30.47
C ASP A 24 7.52 -5.09 29.97
N SER A 25 8.37 -4.58 29.08
CA SER A 25 7.90 -3.65 28.07
C SER A 25 6.85 -4.46 27.33
N ASN A 26 5.64 -4.39 27.85
CA ASN A 26 4.42 -4.57 27.11
C ASN A 26 4.46 -3.44 26.07
N THR A 27 5.31 -3.61 25.05
CA THR A 27 5.14 -2.99 23.75
C THR A 27 3.75 -3.41 23.39
N GLN A 28 2.77 -2.54 23.65
CA GLN A 28 1.45 -2.67 23.09
C GLN A 28 1.70 -2.80 21.59
N GLN A 29 1.69 -4.04 21.09
CA GLN A 29 1.64 -4.29 19.68
C GLN A 29 0.35 -3.60 19.25
N ILE A 30 0.48 -2.46 18.57
CA ILE A 30 -0.67 -1.73 18.07
C ILE A 30 -1.29 -2.64 17.02
N THR A 31 -2.28 -3.43 17.43
CA THR A 31 -2.95 -4.38 16.56
C THR A 31 -3.82 -3.62 15.57
N LEU A 32 -3.78 -4.04 14.31
CA LEU A 32 -4.68 -3.52 13.29
C LEU A 32 -6.11 -3.99 13.53
N SER A 33 -7.09 -3.17 13.15
CA SER A 33 -8.46 -3.60 12.93
C SER A 33 -8.52 -4.50 11.68
N GLN A 34 -9.62 -5.25 11.52
CA GLN A 34 -9.79 -6.06 10.32
C GLN A 34 -9.90 -5.18 9.06
N ASP A 35 -10.51 -3.99 9.17
CA ASP A 35 -10.62 -3.05 8.06
C ASP A 35 -9.23 -2.55 7.64
N GLU A 36 -8.36 -2.19 8.59
CA GLU A 36 -6.98 -1.79 8.28
C GLU A 36 -6.16 -2.92 7.64
N VAL A 37 -6.34 -4.16 8.10
CA VAL A 37 -5.71 -5.32 7.45
C VAL A 37 -6.19 -5.49 6.01
N ASN A 38 -7.49 -5.35 5.78
CA ASN A 38 -8.07 -5.48 4.44
C ASN A 38 -7.59 -4.35 3.52
N ASP A 39 -7.57 -3.12 4.02
CA ASP A 39 -7.15 -1.93 3.27
C ASP A 39 -5.68 -2.03 2.87
N LEU A 40 -4.78 -2.39 3.80
CA LEU A 40 -3.36 -2.56 3.47
C LEU A 40 -3.13 -3.68 2.45
N LYS A 41 -3.87 -4.79 2.55
CA LYS A 41 -3.78 -5.87 1.58
C LYS A 41 -4.31 -5.45 0.20
N PHE A 42 -5.41 -4.72 0.17
CA PHE A 42 -5.98 -4.22 -1.08
C PHE A 42 -5.04 -3.22 -1.75
N LEU A 43 -4.60 -2.19 -1.02
CA LEU A 43 -3.70 -1.16 -1.53
C LEU A 43 -2.37 -1.75 -2.01
N ARG A 44 -1.84 -2.77 -1.33
CA ARG A 44 -0.65 -3.51 -1.79
C ARG A 44 -0.80 -4.07 -3.20
N GLU A 45 -1.96 -4.63 -3.52
CA GLU A 45 -2.24 -5.17 -4.85
C GLU A 45 -2.73 -4.11 -5.84
N GLU A 46 -3.32 -3.02 -5.38
CA GLU A 46 -3.72 -1.86 -6.21
C GLU A 46 -2.50 -1.11 -6.76
N GLU A 47 -1.49 -0.85 -5.92
CA GLU A 47 -0.22 -0.27 -6.38
C GLU A 47 0.51 -1.22 -7.36
N LYS A 48 0.37 -2.54 -7.14
CA LYS A 48 0.85 -3.56 -8.09
C LYS A 48 0.08 -3.52 -9.41
N LEU A 49 -1.24 -3.30 -9.38
CA LEU A 49 -2.08 -3.15 -10.56
C LEU A 49 -1.59 -1.95 -11.38
N ALA A 50 -1.38 -0.79 -10.75
CA ALA A 50 -0.83 0.39 -11.39
C ALA A 50 0.52 0.07 -12.06
N ARG A 51 1.49 -0.44 -11.29
CA ARG A 51 2.82 -0.82 -11.78
C ARG A 51 2.75 -1.75 -13.00
N ASP A 52 1.98 -2.82 -12.88
CA ASP A 52 1.94 -3.89 -13.89
C ASP A 52 1.22 -3.46 -15.17
N VAL A 53 0.17 -2.63 -15.07
CA VAL A 53 -0.48 -2.02 -16.25
C VAL A 53 0.47 -1.06 -16.95
N TYR A 54 1.25 -0.28 -16.20
CA TYR A 54 2.21 0.67 -16.78
C TYR A 54 3.40 -0.04 -17.44
N ILE A 55 3.90 -1.14 -16.85
CA ILE A 55 4.90 -2.00 -17.51
C ILE A 55 4.33 -2.52 -18.84
N TYR A 56 3.11 -3.06 -18.83
CA TYR A 56 2.46 -3.56 -20.04
C TYR A 56 2.30 -2.48 -21.12
N ALA A 57 1.86 -1.27 -20.73
CA ALA A 57 1.71 -0.14 -21.63
C ALA A 57 3.07 0.34 -22.18
N TYR A 58 4.12 0.33 -21.36
CA TYR A 58 5.47 0.68 -21.80
C TYR A 58 6.02 -0.30 -22.83
N ASP A 59 5.87 -1.60 -22.60
CA ASP A 59 6.32 -2.63 -23.55
C ASP A 59 5.62 -2.48 -24.90
N LYS A 60 4.36 -2.04 -24.90
CA LYS A 60 3.57 -1.85 -26.12
C LYS A 60 3.91 -0.57 -26.89
N TYR A 61 4.06 0.55 -26.20
CA TYR A 61 4.15 1.87 -26.83
C TYR A 61 5.51 2.54 -26.71
N SER A 62 6.37 2.06 -25.81
CA SER A 62 7.67 2.66 -25.46
C SER A 62 7.59 4.13 -25.03
N ASP A 63 6.43 4.59 -24.58
CA ASP A 63 6.27 5.96 -24.06
C ASP A 63 6.86 6.05 -22.65
N VAL A 64 7.82 6.95 -22.47
CA VAL A 64 8.61 7.11 -21.24
C VAL A 64 7.77 7.44 -20.00
N VAL A 65 6.56 7.98 -20.17
CA VAL A 65 5.66 8.26 -19.04
C VAL A 65 5.34 6.98 -18.26
N PHE A 66 5.03 5.89 -18.96
CA PHE A 66 4.69 4.61 -18.34
C PHE A 66 5.89 3.99 -17.61
N ASN A 67 7.08 4.05 -18.21
CA ASN A 67 8.29 3.53 -17.57
C ASN A 67 8.68 4.32 -16.32
N ASN A 68 8.55 5.65 -16.35
CA ASN A 68 8.89 6.47 -15.20
C ASN A 68 7.91 6.26 -14.05
N ILE A 69 6.61 6.21 -14.36
CA ILE A 69 5.57 6.07 -13.33
C ILE A 69 5.56 4.64 -12.77
N SER A 70 5.74 3.59 -13.57
CA SER A 70 5.86 2.21 -13.04
C SER A 70 6.98 2.04 -12.00
N GLN A 71 8.10 2.75 -12.16
CA GLN A 71 9.16 2.76 -11.14
C GLN A 71 8.74 3.47 -9.84
N SER A 72 7.87 4.48 -9.93
CA SER A 72 7.27 5.14 -8.78
C SER A 72 6.31 4.19 -8.06
N GLU A 73 5.47 3.46 -8.80
CA GLU A 73 4.54 2.49 -8.22
C GLU A 73 5.24 1.33 -7.52
N GLN A 74 6.44 0.94 -7.99
CA GLN A 74 7.26 0.00 -7.22
C GLN A 74 7.63 0.56 -5.84
N GLN A 75 7.91 1.86 -5.73
CA GLN A 75 8.21 2.49 -4.43
C GLN A 75 6.96 2.57 -3.54
N HIS A 76 5.78 2.81 -4.12
CA HIS A 76 4.51 2.78 -3.39
C HIS A 76 4.24 1.37 -2.84
N MET A 77 4.34 0.36 -3.69
CA MET A 77 4.29 -1.05 -3.32
C MET A 77 5.22 -1.34 -2.13
N ASP A 78 6.48 -0.91 -2.19
CA ASP A 78 7.47 -1.16 -1.15
C ASP A 78 7.11 -0.47 0.18
N LYS A 79 6.53 0.73 0.15
CA LYS A 79 6.04 1.43 1.34
C LYS A 79 4.91 0.66 2.03
N ILE A 80 3.97 0.10 1.27
CA ILE A 80 2.91 -0.74 1.84
C ILE A 80 3.47 -2.04 2.40
N LEU A 81 4.44 -2.67 1.72
CA LEU A 81 5.11 -3.87 2.24
C LEU A 81 5.79 -3.61 3.59
N VAL A 82 6.38 -2.44 3.80
CA VAL A 82 6.92 -2.05 5.11
C VAL A 82 5.83 -2.03 6.19
N LEU A 83 4.63 -1.51 5.89
CA LEU A 83 3.50 -1.53 6.83
C LEU A 83 3.04 -2.97 7.10
N LEU A 84 2.84 -3.78 6.05
CA LEU A 84 2.44 -5.19 6.20
C LEU A 84 3.41 -5.95 7.12
N ASN A 85 4.71 -5.80 6.89
CA ASN A 85 5.75 -6.39 7.73
C ASN A 85 5.73 -5.86 9.17
N THR A 86 5.54 -4.54 9.35
CA THR A 86 5.47 -3.90 10.67
C THR A 86 4.34 -4.46 11.52
N TYR A 87 3.21 -4.79 10.89
CA TYR A 87 2.03 -5.32 11.57
C TYR A 87 1.88 -6.83 11.47
N ASN A 88 2.89 -7.55 10.96
CA ASN A 88 2.86 -9.00 10.75
C ASN A 88 1.65 -9.47 9.91
N VAL A 89 1.26 -8.68 8.91
CA VAL A 89 0.25 -9.05 7.92
C VAL A 89 0.92 -9.75 6.74
N GLU A 90 0.37 -10.87 6.30
CA GLU A 90 0.85 -11.61 5.12
C GLU A 90 0.72 -10.77 3.84
N ASP A 91 1.80 -10.71 3.03
CA ASP A 91 1.82 -10.01 1.74
C ASP A 91 0.98 -10.77 0.69
N PRO A 92 -0.10 -10.18 0.15
CA PRO A 92 -0.92 -10.82 -0.88
C PRO A 92 -0.29 -10.76 -2.28
N ALA A 93 0.73 -9.91 -2.52
CA ALA A 93 1.26 -9.68 -3.85
C ALA A 93 1.96 -10.92 -4.42
N LEU A 94 1.44 -11.44 -5.52
CA LEU A 94 2.08 -12.53 -6.27
C LEU A 94 3.33 -12.04 -7.01
N PRO A 95 4.34 -12.90 -7.22
CA PRO A 95 5.63 -12.47 -7.76
C PRO A 95 5.59 -12.09 -9.24
N ASN A 96 4.64 -12.63 -10.02
CA ASN A 96 4.58 -12.42 -11.46
C ASN A 96 3.78 -11.16 -11.81
N THR A 97 4.23 -10.44 -12.83
CA THR A 97 3.50 -9.31 -13.43
C THR A 97 2.15 -9.79 -13.97
N GLY A 98 1.09 -9.03 -13.68
CA GLY A 98 -0.26 -9.32 -14.17
C GLY A 98 -1.01 -10.42 -13.42
N GLU A 99 -0.41 -11.02 -12.38
CA GLU A 99 -1.07 -12.00 -11.51
C GLU A 99 -1.44 -11.36 -10.16
N PHE A 100 -2.69 -11.55 -9.73
CA PHE A 100 -3.22 -11.00 -8.47
C PHE A 100 -3.93 -12.08 -7.64
N SER A 101 -3.73 -12.03 -6.32
CA SER A 101 -4.45 -12.85 -5.36
C SER A 101 -5.92 -12.41 -5.29
N ASN A 102 -6.16 -11.10 -5.23
CA ASN A 102 -7.49 -10.52 -5.30
C ASN A 102 -8.09 -10.63 -6.72
N GLN A 103 -9.14 -11.45 -6.86
CA GLN A 103 -9.78 -11.71 -8.15
C GLN A 103 -10.50 -10.51 -8.75
N ILE A 104 -10.88 -9.51 -7.93
CA ILE A 104 -11.43 -8.25 -8.44
C ILE A 104 -10.34 -7.47 -9.15
N LEU A 105 -9.16 -7.32 -8.52
CA LEU A 105 -8.02 -6.64 -9.13
C LEU A 105 -7.48 -7.39 -10.35
N GLN A 106 -7.51 -8.72 -10.34
CA GLN A 106 -7.21 -9.51 -11.54
C GLN A 106 -8.15 -9.18 -12.71
N GLY A 107 -9.45 -9.04 -12.44
CA GLY A 107 -10.43 -8.63 -13.44
C GLY A 107 -10.14 -7.23 -13.99
N ILE A 108 -9.88 -6.28 -13.10
CA ILE A 108 -9.54 -4.90 -13.46
C ILE A 108 -8.25 -4.87 -14.31
N TYR A 109 -7.21 -5.62 -13.94
CA TYR A 109 -5.98 -5.72 -14.75
C TYR A 109 -6.27 -6.16 -16.18
N ASN A 110 -7.09 -7.21 -16.35
CA ASN A 110 -7.45 -7.73 -17.66
C ASN A 110 -8.22 -6.69 -18.49
N ASP A 111 -9.17 -5.99 -17.88
CA ASP A 111 -9.97 -4.97 -18.54
C ASP A 111 -9.13 -3.75 -18.95
N LEU A 112 -8.25 -3.28 -18.06
CA LEU A 112 -7.39 -2.13 -18.31
C LEU A 112 -6.33 -2.45 -19.38
N THR A 113 -5.72 -3.64 -19.35
CA THR A 113 -4.76 -4.04 -20.40
C THR A 113 -5.42 -4.23 -21.76
N ALA A 114 -6.66 -4.76 -21.80
CA ALA A 114 -7.45 -4.78 -23.02
C ALA A 114 -7.76 -3.37 -23.56
N GLN A 115 -7.99 -2.39 -22.68
CA GLN A 115 -8.15 -0.99 -23.09
C GLN A 115 -6.82 -0.36 -23.57
N VAL A 116 -5.71 -0.64 -22.88
CA VAL A 116 -4.35 -0.26 -23.32
C VAL A 116 -4.09 -0.76 -24.74
N ASP A 117 -4.59 -1.95 -25.09
CA ASP A 117 -4.39 -2.53 -26.42
C ASP A 117 -5.06 -1.78 -27.57
N ILE A 118 -6.03 -0.91 -27.29
CA ILE A 118 -6.79 -0.18 -28.31
C ILE A 118 -5.92 0.89 -28.99
N SER A 119 -5.26 1.75 -28.22
CA SER A 119 -4.38 2.81 -28.72
C SER A 119 -3.56 3.46 -27.61
N LEU A 120 -2.52 4.21 -27.97
CA LEU A 120 -1.75 5.02 -27.00
C LEU A 120 -2.65 5.99 -26.22
N ILE A 121 -3.65 6.59 -26.86
CA ILE A 121 -4.58 7.50 -26.18
C ILE A 121 -5.39 6.75 -25.12
N GLU A 122 -5.87 5.55 -25.43
CA GLU A 122 -6.59 4.73 -24.45
C GLU A 122 -5.66 4.26 -23.33
N ALA A 123 -4.39 3.96 -23.62
CA ALA A 123 -3.40 3.65 -22.59
C ALA A 123 -3.12 4.84 -21.65
N LEU A 124 -3.03 6.06 -22.18
CA LEU A 124 -2.87 7.27 -21.36
C LEU A 124 -4.12 7.56 -20.51
N LYS A 125 -5.32 7.26 -21.02
CA LYS A 125 -6.57 7.34 -20.24
C LYS A 125 -6.61 6.28 -19.13
N VAL A 126 -6.14 5.07 -19.40
CA VAL A 126 -5.98 4.02 -18.38
C VAL A 126 -5.04 4.50 -17.28
N GLY A 127 -3.91 5.13 -17.64
CA GLY A 127 -3.03 5.82 -16.70
C GLY A 127 -3.78 6.79 -15.78
N ALA A 128 -4.46 7.78 -16.37
CA ALA A 128 -5.25 8.73 -15.59
C ALA A 128 -6.36 8.07 -14.75
N THR A 129 -6.96 6.98 -15.25
CA THR A 129 -8.05 6.25 -14.55
C THR A 129 -7.55 5.51 -13.32
N ILE A 130 -6.36 4.92 -13.38
CA ILE A 130 -5.75 4.27 -12.23
C ILE A 130 -5.44 5.29 -11.14
N GLU A 131 -4.84 6.44 -11.49
CA GLU A 131 -4.54 7.48 -10.49
C GLU A 131 -5.81 8.11 -9.88
N ASP A 132 -6.88 8.22 -10.66
CA ASP A 132 -8.20 8.65 -10.21
C ASP A 132 -8.78 7.67 -9.17
N LEU A 133 -8.72 6.37 -9.46
CA LEU A 133 -9.14 5.32 -8.54
C LEU A 133 -8.30 5.32 -7.26
N ASP A 134 -6.97 5.32 -7.40
CA ASP A 134 -6.02 5.20 -6.30
C ASP A 134 -6.16 6.35 -5.28
N ILE A 135 -6.27 7.59 -5.77
CA ILE A 135 -6.55 8.74 -4.90
C ILE A 135 -7.85 8.51 -4.13
N LYS A 136 -8.91 8.07 -4.83
CA LYS A 136 -10.22 7.90 -4.21
C LYS A 136 -10.24 6.82 -3.15
N ASP A 137 -9.58 5.69 -3.40
CA ASP A 137 -9.56 4.57 -2.47
C ASP A 137 -8.69 4.86 -1.25
N ILE A 138 -7.54 5.53 -1.42
CA ILE A 138 -6.74 5.96 -0.27
C ILE A 138 -7.50 6.96 0.62
N GLU A 139 -8.25 7.92 0.05
CA GLU A 139 -9.14 8.78 0.85
C GLU A 139 -10.18 7.99 1.65
N ASN A 140 -10.72 6.91 1.07
CA ASN A 140 -11.66 6.05 1.78
C ASN A 140 -10.96 5.26 2.92
N PHE A 141 -9.71 4.86 2.73
CA PHE A 141 -8.90 4.13 3.72
C PHE A 141 -8.48 5.02 4.89
N GLU A 142 -8.14 6.29 4.64
CA GLU A 142 -7.82 7.26 5.69
C GLU A 142 -8.95 7.43 6.71
N ASN A 143 -10.21 7.31 6.27
CA ASN A 143 -11.37 7.40 7.15
C ASN A 143 -11.56 6.17 8.05
N ARG A 144 -10.75 5.11 7.89
CA ARG A 144 -10.83 3.84 8.62
C ARG A 144 -9.66 3.58 9.56
N THR A 145 -8.73 4.52 9.69
CA THR A 145 -7.57 4.40 10.59
C THR A 145 -7.26 5.70 11.31
N ASP A 146 -6.76 5.58 12.54
CA ASP A 146 -6.17 6.67 13.33
C ASP A 146 -4.65 6.51 13.52
N LYS A 147 -4.06 5.49 12.89
CA LYS A 147 -2.64 5.13 13.06
C LYS A 147 -1.78 6.07 12.23
N SER A 148 -1.02 6.92 12.92
CA SER A 148 -0.24 7.99 12.30
C SER A 148 0.75 7.49 11.24
N ASN A 149 1.38 6.32 11.42
CA ASN A 149 2.29 5.75 10.43
C ASN A 149 1.58 5.25 9.15
N ILE A 150 0.35 4.74 9.27
CA ILE A 150 -0.47 4.38 8.10
C ILE A 150 -0.90 5.65 7.37
N LEU A 151 -1.47 6.62 8.09
CA LEU A 151 -1.89 7.91 7.53
C LEU A 151 -0.74 8.65 6.84
N ASN A 152 0.44 8.69 7.46
CA ASN A 152 1.64 9.28 6.85
C ASN A 152 2.08 8.56 5.56
N THR A 153 1.84 7.25 5.46
CA THR A 153 2.15 6.50 4.25
C THR A 153 1.12 6.79 3.16
N TYR A 154 -0.16 6.75 3.49
CA TYR A 154 -1.27 7.09 2.59
C TYR A 154 -1.13 8.50 2.00
N GLU A 155 -0.74 9.48 2.80
CA GLU A 155 -0.55 10.84 2.29
C GLU A 155 0.62 10.94 1.29
N LYS A 156 1.69 10.18 1.50
CA LYS A 156 2.80 10.10 0.54
C LYS A 156 2.39 9.44 -0.77
N LEU A 157 1.64 8.35 -0.71
CA LEU A 157 1.12 7.65 -1.89
C LEU A 157 0.20 8.58 -2.68
N LYS A 158 -0.85 9.15 -2.07
CA LYS A 158 -1.72 10.11 -2.76
C LYS A 158 -0.97 11.30 -3.35
N CYS A 159 0.10 11.77 -2.71
CA CYS A 159 0.95 12.80 -3.29
C CYS A 159 1.62 12.34 -4.60
N GLY A 160 2.13 11.11 -4.62
CA GLY A 160 2.63 10.45 -5.82
C GLY A 160 1.54 10.34 -6.89
N SER A 161 0.37 9.80 -6.55
CA SER A 161 -0.74 9.59 -7.47
C SER A 161 -1.25 10.91 -8.07
N ARG A 162 -1.29 12.00 -7.29
CA ARG A 162 -1.58 13.35 -7.82
C ARG A 162 -0.54 13.83 -8.84
N ASN A 163 0.74 13.54 -8.63
CA ASN A 163 1.79 13.84 -9.60
C ASN A 163 1.65 12.97 -10.86
N HIS A 164 1.33 11.69 -10.72
CA HIS A 164 1.09 10.79 -11.86
C HIS A 164 -0.12 11.25 -12.66
N MET A 165 -1.22 11.63 -12.00
CA MET A 165 -2.41 12.23 -12.62
C MET A 165 -2.05 13.47 -13.44
N ARG A 166 -1.25 14.39 -12.89
CA ARG A 166 -0.75 15.56 -13.67
C ARG A 166 0.03 15.13 -14.91
N ASN A 167 0.88 14.12 -14.80
CA ASN A 167 1.65 13.61 -15.94
C ASN A 167 0.75 13.01 -17.04
N TYR A 168 -0.16 12.10 -16.69
CA TYR A 168 -1.10 11.51 -17.66
C TYR A 168 -2.05 12.54 -18.25
N TYR A 169 -2.59 13.45 -17.43
CA TYR A 169 -3.46 14.53 -17.91
C TYR A 169 -2.72 15.43 -18.91
N ASN A 170 -1.46 15.78 -18.64
CA ASN A 170 -0.65 16.57 -19.57
C ASN A 170 -0.39 15.83 -20.89
N GLN A 171 -0.10 14.53 -20.84
CA GLN A 171 0.06 13.72 -22.07
C GLN A 171 -1.23 13.68 -22.88
N LEU A 172 -2.39 13.49 -22.24
CA LEU A 172 -3.69 13.51 -22.90
C LEU A 172 -3.98 14.89 -23.52
N SER A 173 -3.77 15.97 -22.77
CA SER A 173 -3.98 17.35 -23.23
C SER A 173 -3.12 17.71 -24.43
N ASN A 174 -1.84 17.29 -24.43
CA ASN A 174 -0.92 17.45 -25.57
C ASN A 174 -1.40 16.71 -26.82
N ASN A 175 -2.20 15.66 -26.67
CA ASN A 175 -2.84 14.92 -27.75
C ASN A 175 -4.26 15.44 -28.08
N GLY A 176 -4.67 16.58 -27.51
CA GLY A 176 -6.00 17.17 -27.73
C GLY A 176 -7.13 16.41 -27.05
N VAL A 177 -6.82 15.62 -26.03
CA VAL A 177 -7.78 14.79 -25.28
C VAL A 177 -7.94 15.32 -23.87
N THR A 178 -9.18 15.50 -23.43
CA THR A 178 -9.50 15.84 -22.05
C THR A 178 -9.90 14.57 -21.30
N TYR A 179 -9.25 14.29 -20.17
CA TYR A 179 -9.68 13.21 -19.28
C TYR A 179 -11.00 13.56 -18.59
N VAL A 180 -11.91 12.60 -18.50
CA VAL A 180 -13.17 12.73 -17.77
C VAL A 180 -13.05 11.88 -16.51
N VAL A 181 -13.15 12.53 -15.35
CA VAL A 181 -13.04 11.89 -14.05
C VAL A 181 -14.11 10.82 -13.84
N GLN A 182 -13.75 9.75 -13.14
CA GLN A 182 -14.59 8.59 -12.85
C GLN A 182 -14.82 8.39 -11.35
N PHE A 183 -13.83 8.69 -10.49
CA PHE A 183 -13.90 8.37 -9.06
C PHE A 183 -13.80 9.61 -8.16
N ILE A 184 -12.75 10.42 -8.29
CA ILE A 184 -12.62 11.69 -7.57
C ILE A 184 -13.60 12.73 -8.10
N SER A 185 -13.78 13.82 -7.37
CA SER A 185 -14.67 14.89 -7.83
C SER A 185 -14.04 15.69 -8.97
N ALA A 186 -14.85 16.23 -9.88
CA ALA A 186 -14.35 17.12 -10.93
C ALA A 186 -13.63 18.37 -10.38
N SER A 187 -14.08 18.88 -9.23
CA SER A 187 -13.41 19.97 -8.52
C SER A 187 -12.03 19.59 -8.00
N GLU A 188 -11.88 18.36 -7.52
CA GLU A 188 -10.61 17.87 -7.01
C GLU A 188 -9.61 17.62 -8.15
N LEU A 189 -10.04 16.98 -9.24
CA LEU A 189 -9.23 16.87 -10.45
C LEU A 189 -8.76 18.25 -10.91
N THR A 190 -9.67 19.25 -10.93
CA THR A 190 -9.35 20.63 -11.29
C THR A 190 -8.29 21.23 -10.38
N THR A 191 -8.34 20.97 -9.07
CA THR A 191 -7.31 21.42 -8.11
C THR A 191 -5.96 20.75 -8.38
N ILE A 192 -5.96 19.43 -8.65
CA ILE A 192 -4.75 18.65 -8.93
C ILE A 192 -4.06 19.19 -10.20
N ILE A 193 -4.76 19.27 -11.32
CA ILE A 193 -4.16 19.63 -12.61
C ILE A 193 -3.75 21.11 -12.72
N ASN A 194 -4.32 22.00 -11.89
CA ASN A 194 -3.99 23.43 -11.88
C ASN A 194 -2.92 23.80 -10.84
N SER A 195 -2.35 22.83 -10.13
CA SER A 195 -1.25 23.05 -9.18
C SER A 195 0.05 22.44 -9.70
N SER A 196 1.19 22.93 -9.19
CA SER A 196 2.51 22.39 -9.53
C SER A 196 2.70 20.98 -8.96
N ASN A 197 3.62 20.21 -9.56
CA ASN A 197 4.05 18.93 -8.99
C ASN A 197 4.51 19.10 -7.53
N GLU A 198 4.12 18.14 -6.71
CA GLU A 198 4.35 18.11 -5.27
C GLU A 198 5.67 17.41 -4.93
N GLN A 199 6.21 17.70 -3.74
CA GLN A 199 7.39 17.04 -3.17
C GLN A 199 6.94 16.02 -2.13
N CYS A 200 6.83 14.76 -2.52
CA CYS A 200 6.15 13.73 -1.71
C CYS A 200 7.03 13.07 -0.64
N GLY A 201 8.33 13.38 -0.62
CA GLY A 201 9.28 12.81 0.34
C GLY A 201 9.52 11.31 0.14
N ASN A 202 10.72 10.86 0.55
CA ASN A 202 11.06 9.43 0.52
C ASN A 202 10.37 8.66 1.65
#